data_AF-D3RP98-F1
#
_entry.id   AF-D3RP98-F1
#
_cell.length_a   1.000
_cell.length_b   1.000
_cell.length_c   1.000
_cell.angle_alpha   90.00
_cell.angle_beta   90.00
_cell.angle_gamma   90.00
#
_symmetry.space_group_name_H-M   'P 1'
#
loop_
_entity.id
_entity.type
_entity.pdbx_description
1 polymer ?
#
loop_
_entity_poly.entity_id
_entity_poly.type
_entity_poly.pdbx_seq_one_letter_code
_entity_poly.pdbx_strand_id
1 'polypeptide(L)' 'MAIEFMGYKPLENDYKFWLVVNPATWLIPTLIAVALTAILIHVVAFDLEGQGWHAPAAEAVEAAPAAQ' A
#
# COMPACT_ATOMS: atom_id res chain seq x y z
N MET A 1 -0.63 -1.27 31.09
CA MET A 1 -1.93 -1.97 31.18
C MET A 1 -1.76 -3.25 30.39
N ALA A 2 -1.80 -4.42 31.03
CA ALA A 2 -1.73 -5.68 30.30
C ALA A 2 -3.02 -5.79 29.47
N ILE A 3 -2.87 -5.91 28.15
CA ILE A 3 -4.01 -6.13 27.25
C ILE A 3 -4.35 -7.61 27.39
N GLU A 4 -5.32 -7.91 28.24
CA GLU A 4 -5.81 -9.27 28.45
C GLU A 4 -7.33 -9.28 28.27
N PHE A 5 -7.83 -10.28 27.54
CA PHE A 5 -9.26 -10.47 27.32
C PHE A 5 -9.62 -11.92 27.63
N MET A 6 -10.47 -12.16 28.63
CA MET A 6 -10.88 -13.52 29.03
C MET A 6 -9.70 -14.48 29.30
N GLY A 7 -8.60 -13.96 29.85
CA GLY A 7 -7.37 -14.73 30.09
C GLY A 7 -6.51 -14.99 28.85
N TYR A 8 -6.92 -14.50 27.67
CA TYR A 8 -6.10 -14.46 26.47
C TYR A 8 -5.18 -13.24 26.50
N LYS A 9 -3.89 -13.47 26.24
CA LYS A 9 -2.85 -12.44 26.14
C LYS A 9 -2.40 -12.33 24.68
N PRO A 10 -2.94 -11.38 23.89
CA PRO A 10 -2.69 -11.32 22.45
C PRO A 10 -1.20 -11.20 22.10
N LEU A 11 -0.49 -10.29 22.77
CA LEU A 11 0.94 -10.05 22.51
C LEU A 11 1.83 -11.29 22.75
N GLU A 12 1.40 -12.21 23.60
CA GLU A 12 2.12 -13.46 23.90
C GLU A 12 1.63 -14.64 23.04
N ASN A 13 0.42 -14.57 22.47
CA ASN A 13 -0.26 -15.74 21.90
C ASN A 13 -0.70 -15.58 20.44
N ASP A 14 -0.67 -14.40 19.84
CA ASP A 14 -1.16 -14.15 18.47
C ASP A 14 -0.42 -14.98 17.42
N TYR A 15 0.87 -15.26 17.63
CA TYR A 15 1.65 -16.13 16.73
C TYR A 15 1.01 -17.52 16.54
N LYS A 16 0.20 -17.98 17.51
CA LYS A 16 -0.48 -19.27 17.47
C LYS A 16 -1.55 -19.34 16.37
N PHE A 17 -1.98 -18.22 15.81
CA PHE A 17 -2.83 -18.19 14.63
C PHE A 17 -2.24 -19.04 13.48
N TRP A 18 -0.92 -19.02 13.32
CA TRP A 18 -0.22 -19.78 12.28
C TRP A 18 -0.17 -21.30 12.51
N LEU A 19 -0.62 -21.78 13.68
CA LEU A 19 -0.77 -23.22 13.94
C LEU A 19 -2.00 -23.81 13.26
N VAL A 20 -2.96 -22.97 12.88
CA VAL A 20 -4.21 -23.39 12.21
C VAL A 20 -4.34 -22.83 10.79
N VAL A 21 -3.67 -21.72 10.50
CA VAL A 21 -3.62 -21.11 9.16
C VAL A 21 -2.20 -21.19 8.62
N ASN A 22 -2.02 -21.79 7.44
CA ASN A 22 -0.71 -21.86 6.81
C ASN A 22 -0.34 -20.49 6.19
N PRO A 23 0.71 -19.80 6.67
CA PRO A 23 1.11 -18.50 6.12
C PRO A 23 1.51 -18.59 4.65
N ALA A 24 2.12 -19.70 4.20
CA ALA A 24 2.55 -19.85 2.81
C ALA A 24 1.37 -19.92 1.84
N THR A 25 0.24 -20.45 2.27
CA THR A 25 -0.98 -20.50 1.45
C THR A 25 -1.63 -19.13 1.30
N TRP A 26 -1.57 -18.29 2.35
CA TRP A 26 -2.27 -17.01 2.39
C TRP A 26 -1.42 -15.80 2.02
N LEU A 27 -0.10 -15.94 1.96
CA LEU A 27 0.82 -14.87 1.58
C LEU A 27 0.50 -14.36 0.16
N ILE A 28 0.40 -15.26 -0.83
CA ILE A 28 0.15 -14.88 -2.23
C ILE A 28 -1.23 -14.20 -2.39
N PRO A 29 -2.35 -14.76 -1.89
CA PRO A 29 -3.64 -14.07 -1.90
C PRO A 29 -3.61 -12.68 -1.26
N THR A 30 -2.90 -12.53 -0.13
CA THR A 30 -2.77 -11.23 0.54
C THR A 30 -2.03 -10.23 -0.32
N LEU A 31 -0.92 -10.63 -0.95
CA LEU A 31 -0.17 -9.77 -1.85
C LEU A 31 -0.98 -9.39 -3.09
N ILE A 32 -1.77 -10.32 -3.64
CA ILE A 32 -2.69 -10.03 -4.75
C ILE A 32 -3.73 -8.99 -4.32
N ALA A 33 -4.34 -9.15 -3.13
CA ALA A 33 -5.33 -8.21 -2.62
C ALA A 33 -4.74 -6.80 -2.43
N VAL A 34 -3.54 -6.70 -1.86
CA VAL A 34 -2.82 -5.42 -1.70
C VAL A 34 -2.47 -4.82 -3.07
N ALA A 35 -1.97 -5.61 -4.01
CA ALA A 35 -1.64 -5.15 -5.35
C ALA A 35 -2.87 -4.63 -6.11
N LEU A 36 -3.99 -5.38 -6.08
CA LEU A 36 -5.25 -4.94 -6.68
C LEU A 36 -5.76 -3.64 -6.04
N THR A 37 -5.71 -3.56 -4.70
CA THR A 37 -6.09 -2.34 -3.98
C THR A 37 -5.24 -1.15 -4.39
N ALA A 38 -3.91 -1.34 -4.48
CA ALA A 38 -3.00 -0.29 -4.93
C ALA A 38 -3.33 0.15 -6.36
N ILE A 39 -3.50 -0.78 -7.30
CA ILE A 39 -3.83 -0.47 -8.69
C ILE A 39 -5.13 0.34 -8.76
N LEU A 40 -6.19 -0.10 -8.08
CA LEU A 40 -7.49 0.59 -8.09
C LEU A 40 -7.38 2.01 -7.54
N ILE A 41 -6.67 2.20 -6.43
CA ILE A 41 -6.45 3.54 -5.86
C ILE A 41 -5.71 4.44 -6.85
N HIS A 42 -4.67 3.94 -7.52
CA HIS A 42 -3.91 4.74 -8.48
C HIS A 42 -4.71 5.06 -9.73
N VAL A 43 -5.52 4.12 -10.24
CA VAL A 43 -6.43 4.38 -11.37
C VAL A 43 -7.38 5.53 -11.01
N VAL A 44 -8.06 5.44 -9.86
CA VAL A 44 -8.98 6.50 -9.42
C VAL A 44 -8.25 7.82 -9.15
N ALA A 45 -7.07 7.78 -8.54
CA ALA A 45 -6.29 8.98 -8.26
C ALA A 45 -5.80 9.68 -9.53
N PHE A 46 -5.48 8.93 -10.59
CA PHE A 46 -5.05 9.50 -11.86
C PHE A 46 -6.20 10.11 -12.67
N ASP A 47 -7.44 9.69 -12.41
CA ASP A 47 -8.65 10.27 -13.01
C ASP A 47 -9.07 11.59 -12.33
N LEU A 48 -8.45 11.98 -11.21
CA LEU A 48 -8.74 13.26 -10.56
C LEU A 48 -8.24 14.45 -11.41
N GLU A 49 -8.99 15.54 -11.37
CA GLU A 49 -8.62 16.77 -12.08
C GLU A 49 -7.24 17.29 -11.61
N GLY A 50 -6.39 17.64 -12.59
CA GLY A 50 -5.04 18.16 -12.31
C GLY A 50 -4.04 17.11 -11.82
N GLN A 51 -4.38 15.82 -11.86
CA GLN A 51 -3.48 14.70 -11.54
C GLN A 51 -3.41 13.71 -12.71
N GLY A 52 -2.36 12.88 -12.71
CA GLY A 52 -2.22 11.73 -13.61
C GLY A 52 -2.56 12.03 -15.08
N TRP A 53 -3.64 11.44 -15.57
CA TRP A 53 -4.09 11.55 -16.96
C TRP A 53 -4.55 12.95 -17.35
N HIS A 54 -4.97 13.74 -16.36
CA HIS A 54 -5.43 15.11 -16.51
C HIS A 54 -4.41 16.13 -15.99
N ALA A 55 -3.18 15.70 -15.70
CA ALA A 55 -2.13 16.60 -15.25
C ALA A 55 -1.76 17.57 -16.39
N PRO A 56 -1.59 18.88 -16.09
CA PRO A 56 -1.07 19.81 -17.07
C PRO A 56 0.34 19.37 -17.51
N ALA A 57 0.64 19.57 -18.79
CA ALA A 57 1.98 19.30 -19.30
C ALA A 57 3.00 20.09 -18.47
N ALA A 58 4.05 19.41 -18.00
CA ALA A 58 5.12 20.07 -17.27
C ALA A 58 5.68 21.19 -18.15
N GLU A 59 5.76 22.40 -17.61
CA GLU A 59 6.39 23.52 -18.30
C GLU A 59 7.81 23.10 -18.68
N ALA A 60 8.12 23.15 -19.97
CA ALA A 60 9.46 22.88 -20.45
C ALA A 60 10.37 23.96 -19.85
N VAL A 61 11.12 23.61 -18.81
CA VAL A 61 12.19 24.45 -18.29
C VAL A 61 13.26 24.48 -19.37
N GLU A 62 13.23 25.52 -20.20
CA GLU A 62 14.29 25.79 -21.16
C GLU A 62 15.59 25.90 -20.35
N ALA A 63 16.52 24.97 -20.57
CA ALA A 63 17.80 25.00 -19.89
C ALA A 63 18.46 26.34 -20.23
N ALA A 64 18.63 27.20 -19.23
CA ALA A 64 19.34 28.46 -19.39
C ALA A 64 20.68 28.17 -20.08
N PRO A 65 21.05 28.92 -21.14
CA PRO A 65 22.29 28.66 -21.85
C PRO A 65 23.45 28.69 -20.86
N ALA A 66 24.31 27.67 -20.93
CA ALA A 66 25.51 27.63 -20.10
C ALA A 66 26.28 28.93 -20.33
N ALA A 67 26.46 29.71 -19.26
CA ALA A 67 27.26 30.92 -19.29
C ALA A 67 28.68 30.53 -19.72
N GLN A 68 29.13 31.10 -20.86
CA GLN A 68 30.50 30.97 -21.35
C GLN A 68 31.46 31.83 -20.53
#